data_AF-A0A1I0V1H8-F1
#
_entry.id   AF-A0A1I0V1H8-F1
#
_cell.length_a   1.000
_cell.length_b   1.000
_cell.length_c   1.000
_cell.angle_alpha   90.00
_cell.angle_beta   90.00
_cell.angle_gamma   90.00
#
_symmetry.space_group_name_H-M   'P 1'
#
loop_
_entity.id
_entity.type
_entity.pdbx_description
1 polymer ?
#
loop_
_entity_poly.entity_id
_entity_poly.type
_entity_poly.pdbx_seq_one_letter_code
_entity_poly.pdbx_strand_id
1 'polypeptide(L)'
;MVDLHMHTKASDGTDNSRSLLENLRSKGIRIFSVTDHDTFEGIYDMEYEVPADMVFIRGIEVSCVTEIRNCHILGYGFNKDVRAFAAMVNKAMAKRQEVVETHLNFIKDKYGIEISEDLKQYANKDWKARLAKILVAMGKATDEKQARETYIKPCNTNGIRIDAREAIAGILAAGGIPVWAHPYGGYTKRDMNDEEFEKQLKILLDAGLQGIECYYSGFDEAQVKSLLKVAKEHNLFISGGSDYHGECKDIKLGTLDSYGKEVSEEELTILAELSKRQKEKPFPLIEIEEWHNPGACFWFEPIMVKDLSQNTYSLDNLRSMEEAEISISSSSFEDFLYPLFERHFDKDLPENKGRYEEWPEGRKYMTEFEWYLTDNFYTYDKMVLVLHDIELVANMLENSYEDTRLDFLREGLRHLPDYMPEYWHLDTKLSDSEADKITSANRSHIVDFYRRFVKSIREMMQAGEKAGYNRISVCGP
;
A
#
# COMPACT_ATOMS: atom_id res chain seq x y z
N MET A 1 6.27 10.32 -22.50
CA MET A 1 7.43 10.28 -21.58
C MET A 1 7.05 9.48 -20.34
N VAL A 2 8.03 8.79 -19.75
CA VAL A 2 7.86 7.87 -18.61
C VAL A 2 8.86 8.22 -17.52
N ASP A 3 8.47 8.01 -16.26
CA ASP A 3 9.39 8.03 -15.13
C ASP A 3 8.92 7.04 -14.05
N LEU A 4 9.66 5.94 -13.83
CA LEU A 4 9.25 4.88 -12.91
C LEU A 4 9.90 4.97 -11.52
N HIS A 5 10.73 5.97 -11.25
CA HIS A 5 11.44 6.05 -9.97
C HIS A 5 11.41 7.47 -9.43
N MET A 6 10.54 7.71 -8.46
CA MET A 6 10.41 9.01 -7.78
C MET A 6 9.84 8.87 -6.37
N HIS A 7 10.11 9.87 -5.55
CA HIS A 7 9.77 9.88 -4.14
C HIS A 7 8.87 11.06 -3.81
N THR A 8 7.95 10.86 -2.88
CA THR A 8 7.00 11.85 -2.39
C THR A 8 7.35 12.24 -0.95
N LYS A 9 6.52 13.11 -0.36
CA LYS A 9 6.54 13.38 1.08
C LYS A 9 6.28 12.16 1.94
N ALA A 10 5.80 11.04 1.40
CA ALA A 10 5.66 9.78 2.13
C ALA A 10 7.03 9.20 2.55
N SER A 11 8.10 9.53 1.84
CA SER A 11 9.47 9.27 2.27
C SER A 11 10.34 10.53 2.28
N ASP A 12 11.45 10.58 1.56
CA ASP A 12 12.42 11.68 1.57
C ASP A 12 12.31 12.63 0.37
N GLY A 13 11.23 12.53 -0.40
CA GLY A 13 10.80 13.54 -1.37
C GLY A 13 10.10 14.73 -0.72
N THR A 14 9.93 15.81 -1.50
CA THR A 14 9.29 17.05 -1.01
C THR A 14 7.91 17.33 -1.58
N ASP A 15 7.45 16.58 -2.58
CA ASP A 15 6.18 16.82 -3.26
C ASP A 15 5.09 15.91 -2.68
N ASN A 16 3.86 16.42 -2.54
CA ASN A 16 2.69 15.56 -2.32
C ASN A 16 2.14 15.07 -3.66
N SER A 17 1.17 14.16 -3.63
CA SER A 17 0.52 13.60 -4.81
C SER A 17 0.08 14.67 -5.81
N ARG A 18 -0.62 15.71 -5.35
CA ARG A 18 -1.15 16.80 -6.19
C ARG A 18 -0.06 17.60 -6.88
N SER A 19 0.92 18.09 -6.13
CA SER A 19 2.02 18.87 -6.70
C SER A 19 2.86 18.02 -7.64
N LEU A 20 3.05 16.73 -7.32
CA LEU A 20 3.77 15.80 -8.17
C LEU A 20 3.03 15.57 -9.50
N LEU A 21 1.72 15.38 -9.47
CA LEU A 21 0.89 15.23 -10.68
C LEU A 21 0.92 16.47 -11.57
N GLU A 22 0.84 17.67 -10.98
CA GLU A 22 0.99 18.94 -11.70
C GLU A 22 2.38 19.03 -12.37
N ASN A 23 3.43 18.68 -11.63
CA ASN A 23 4.80 18.68 -12.12
C ASN A 23 4.99 17.66 -13.26
N LEU A 24 4.49 16.43 -13.12
CA LEU A 24 4.53 15.39 -14.16
C LEU A 24 3.83 15.85 -15.44
N ARG A 25 2.63 16.42 -15.32
CA ARG A 25 1.87 16.98 -16.46
C ARG A 25 2.64 18.09 -17.18
N SER A 26 3.27 18.99 -16.42
CA SER A 26 4.09 20.07 -16.99
C SER A 26 5.29 19.55 -17.81
N LYS A 27 5.73 18.32 -17.54
CA LYS A 27 6.81 17.64 -18.26
C LYS A 27 6.33 16.69 -19.35
N GLY A 28 5.01 16.55 -19.55
CA GLY A 28 4.46 15.60 -20.51
C GLY A 28 4.69 14.13 -20.14
N ILE A 29 4.97 13.84 -18.86
CA ILE A 29 5.08 12.47 -18.34
C ILE A 29 3.67 11.95 -18.14
N ARG A 30 3.37 10.79 -18.72
CA ARG A 30 2.03 10.18 -18.70
C ARG A 30 2.01 8.82 -18.02
N ILE A 31 3.12 8.09 -18.03
CA ILE A 31 3.27 6.82 -17.32
C ILE A 31 4.28 7.05 -16.22
N PHE A 32 3.91 6.74 -14.97
CA PHE A 32 4.80 6.97 -13.84
C PHE A 32 4.58 5.99 -12.70
N SER A 33 5.56 5.91 -11.81
CA SER A 33 5.46 5.15 -10.57
C SER A 33 6.03 5.98 -9.43
N VAL A 34 5.32 5.99 -8.31
CA VAL A 34 5.87 6.45 -7.01
C VAL A 34 6.53 5.24 -6.38
N THR A 35 7.75 5.42 -5.88
CA THR A 35 8.59 4.35 -5.34
C THR A 35 9.18 4.78 -4.01
N ASP A 36 8.32 5.33 -3.14
CA ASP A 36 8.73 5.80 -1.83
C ASP A 36 9.48 4.71 -1.07
N HIS A 37 10.46 5.16 -0.30
CA HIS A 37 11.28 4.31 0.49
C HIS A 37 10.47 3.55 1.55
N ASP A 38 10.54 2.21 1.57
CA ASP A 38 10.07 1.36 2.68
C ASP A 38 8.65 1.69 3.23
N THR A 39 7.75 2.20 2.39
CA THR A 39 6.35 2.54 2.75
C THR A 39 5.43 2.46 1.55
N PHE A 40 4.13 2.28 1.80
CA PHE A 40 3.07 2.38 0.80
C PHE A 40 2.28 3.69 0.86
N GLU A 41 2.52 4.56 1.84
CA GLU A 41 1.75 5.80 2.05
C GLU A 41 1.58 6.62 0.76
N GLY A 42 2.68 6.85 0.02
CA GLY A 42 2.64 7.64 -1.21
C GLY A 42 1.91 6.96 -2.36
N ILE A 43 1.79 5.62 -2.33
CA ILE A 43 0.96 4.88 -3.29
C ILE A 43 -0.50 5.19 -3.01
N TYR A 44 -0.94 5.04 -1.76
CA TYR A 44 -2.33 5.25 -1.38
C TYR A 44 -2.77 6.68 -1.71
N ASP A 45 -1.97 7.69 -1.34
CA ASP A 45 -2.25 9.09 -1.67
C ASP A 45 -2.39 9.31 -3.20
N MET A 46 -1.55 8.64 -4.00
CA MET A 46 -1.53 8.81 -5.45
C MET A 46 -2.74 8.16 -6.15
N GLU A 47 -3.21 7.02 -5.65
CA GLU A 47 -4.34 6.30 -6.27
C GLU A 47 -5.64 7.09 -6.26
N TYR A 48 -5.85 7.91 -5.23
CA TYR A 48 -7.04 8.76 -5.14
C TYR A 48 -6.98 9.99 -6.05
N GLU A 49 -5.79 10.43 -6.46
CA GLU A 49 -5.61 11.70 -7.17
C GLU A 49 -5.20 11.53 -8.64
N VAL A 50 -4.75 10.33 -9.07
CA VAL A 50 -4.28 10.11 -10.44
C VAL A 50 -5.43 10.34 -11.44
N PRO A 51 -5.23 11.23 -12.43
CA PRO A 51 -6.26 11.50 -13.42
C PRO A 51 -6.30 10.41 -14.51
N ALA A 52 -7.45 10.24 -15.15
CA ALA A 52 -7.67 9.22 -16.18
C ALA A 52 -6.75 9.33 -17.42
N ASP A 53 -6.12 10.49 -17.66
CA ASP A 53 -5.19 10.72 -18.77
C ASP A 53 -3.74 10.32 -18.44
N MET A 54 -3.49 9.73 -17.27
CA MET A 54 -2.19 9.25 -16.81
C MET A 54 -2.28 7.80 -16.35
N VAL A 55 -1.18 7.07 -16.48
CA VAL A 55 -1.03 5.69 -16.03
C VAL A 55 -0.12 5.68 -14.80
N PHE A 56 -0.71 5.38 -13.66
CA PHE A 56 0.03 5.15 -12.43
C PHE A 56 0.32 3.66 -12.25
N ILE A 57 1.58 3.35 -11.95
CA ILE A 57 2.06 2.02 -11.60
C ILE A 57 2.42 2.05 -10.13
N ARG A 58 1.89 1.11 -9.34
CA ARG A 58 2.32 0.93 -7.94
C ARG A 58 3.80 0.58 -7.90
N GLY A 59 4.55 1.31 -7.08
CA GLY A 59 5.97 1.08 -6.87
C GLY A 59 6.38 1.23 -5.41
N ILE A 60 7.51 0.63 -5.05
CA ILE A 60 8.18 0.82 -3.76
C ILE A 60 9.68 0.72 -3.96
N GLU A 61 10.48 1.46 -3.21
CA GLU A 61 11.94 1.26 -3.15
C GLU A 61 12.35 0.74 -1.77
N VAL A 62 12.74 -0.54 -1.72
CA VAL A 62 13.07 -1.21 -0.46
C VAL A 62 14.56 -1.09 -0.15
N SER A 63 14.89 -0.60 1.05
CA SER A 63 16.25 -0.45 1.55
C SER A 63 16.86 -1.78 1.98
N CYS A 64 17.77 -2.30 1.17
CA CYS A 64 18.32 -3.65 1.33
C CYS A 64 19.83 -3.66 1.61
N VAL A 65 20.32 -4.82 2.05
CA VAL A 65 21.74 -5.17 2.14
C VAL A 65 21.97 -6.61 1.69
N THR A 66 23.18 -6.87 1.20
CA THR A 66 23.75 -8.20 0.96
C THR A 66 25.12 -8.28 1.63
N GLU A 67 25.78 -9.43 1.48
CA GLU A 67 27.17 -9.62 1.91
C GLU A 67 28.16 -8.70 1.17
N ILE A 68 27.77 -8.12 0.02
CA ILE A 68 28.62 -7.24 -0.78
C ILE A 68 28.46 -5.79 -0.32
N ARG A 69 27.22 -5.25 -0.37
CA ARG A 69 26.93 -3.87 0.05
C ARG A 69 25.43 -3.59 0.22
N ASN A 70 25.13 -2.39 0.70
CA ASN A 70 23.79 -1.82 0.67
C ASN A 70 23.32 -1.62 -0.79
N CYS A 71 22.12 -2.10 -1.09
CA CYS A 71 21.45 -1.92 -2.39
C CYS A 71 20.00 -1.51 -2.17
N HIS A 72 19.30 -1.12 -3.23
CA HIS A 72 17.85 -0.91 -3.20
C HIS A 72 17.18 -1.83 -4.22
N ILE A 73 16.03 -2.36 -3.84
CA ILE A 73 15.20 -3.20 -4.70
C ILE A 73 13.88 -2.48 -4.91
N LEU A 74 13.62 -2.13 -6.16
CA LEU A 74 12.33 -1.61 -6.58
C LEU A 74 11.35 -2.78 -6.73
N GLY A 75 10.11 -2.58 -6.32
CA GLY A 75 9.01 -3.47 -6.65
C GLY A 75 8.01 -2.74 -7.52
N TYR A 76 7.51 -3.36 -8.59
CA TYR A 76 6.49 -2.75 -9.47
C TYR A 76 5.28 -3.66 -9.69
N GLY A 77 4.11 -3.05 -9.83
CA GLY A 77 2.89 -3.73 -10.27
C GLY A 77 2.37 -4.82 -9.33
N PHE A 78 2.78 -4.77 -8.06
CA PHE A 78 2.30 -5.65 -7.00
C PHE A 78 0.87 -5.30 -6.59
N ASN A 79 0.20 -6.24 -5.94
CA ASN A 79 -1.05 -5.96 -5.24
C ASN A 79 -0.80 -5.61 -3.77
N LYS A 80 -1.71 -4.84 -3.17
CA LYS A 80 -1.64 -4.35 -1.79
C LYS A 80 -1.66 -5.48 -0.75
N ASP A 81 -2.18 -6.65 -1.11
CA ASP A 81 -2.69 -7.62 -0.14
C ASP A 81 -1.89 -8.93 -0.08
N VAL A 82 -0.61 -8.85 0.33
CA VAL A 82 0.11 -10.04 0.78
C VAL A 82 0.73 -9.78 2.13
N ARG A 83 0.28 -10.52 3.15
CA ARG A 83 0.80 -10.43 4.53
C ARG A 83 2.33 -10.49 4.61
N ALA A 84 2.95 -11.34 3.79
CA ALA A 84 4.40 -11.45 3.71
C ALA A 84 5.07 -10.16 3.19
N PHE A 85 4.42 -9.44 2.28
CA PHE A 85 4.91 -8.20 1.72
C PHE A 85 4.77 -7.03 2.71
N ALA A 86 3.61 -6.91 3.37
CA ALA A 86 3.41 -5.93 4.44
C ALA A 86 4.38 -6.16 5.61
N ALA A 87 4.58 -7.42 6.04
CA ALA A 87 5.55 -7.76 7.07
C ALA A 87 6.99 -7.40 6.67
N MET A 88 7.35 -7.60 5.40
CA MET A 88 8.66 -7.21 4.85
C MET A 88 8.85 -5.69 4.89
N VAL A 89 7.85 -4.91 4.46
CA VAL A 89 7.91 -3.44 4.49
C VAL A 89 7.99 -2.92 5.93
N ASN A 90 7.19 -3.46 6.85
CA ASN A 90 7.26 -3.10 8.27
C ASN A 90 8.64 -3.41 8.87
N LYS A 91 9.26 -4.52 8.49
CA LYS A 91 10.63 -4.87 8.90
C LYS A 91 11.65 -3.88 8.33
N ALA A 92 11.50 -3.45 7.07
CA ALA A 92 12.36 -2.46 6.46
C ALA A 92 12.24 -1.09 7.16
N MET A 93 11.01 -0.68 7.48
CA MET A 93 10.75 0.54 8.26
C MET A 93 11.38 0.46 9.66
N ALA A 94 11.23 -0.67 10.36
CA ALA A 94 11.88 -0.88 11.66
C ALA A 94 13.41 -0.75 11.57
N LYS A 95 14.03 -1.24 10.49
CA LYS A 95 15.47 -1.05 10.24
C LYS A 95 15.85 0.41 10.01
N ARG A 96 15.02 1.21 9.33
CA ARG A 96 15.27 2.67 9.24
C ARG A 96 15.20 3.33 10.61
N GLN A 97 14.26 2.95 11.47
CA GLN A 97 14.17 3.48 12.85
C GLN A 97 15.40 3.08 13.68
N GLU A 98 15.89 1.86 13.52
CA GLU A 98 17.13 1.37 14.14
C GLU A 98 18.36 2.18 13.70
N VAL A 99 18.42 2.60 12.43
CA VAL A 99 19.48 3.51 11.92
C VAL A 99 19.45 4.86 12.66
N VAL A 100 18.26 5.44 12.85
CA VAL A 100 18.11 6.71 13.59
C VAL A 100 18.55 6.53 15.03
N GLU A 101 18.08 5.47 15.69
CA GLU A 101 18.46 5.16 17.07
C GLU A 101 19.96 4.95 17.24
N THR A 102 20.60 4.26 16.29
CA THR A 102 22.05 4.06 16.29
C THR A 102 22.80 5.38 16.20
N HIS A 103 22.32 6.35 15.41
CA HIS A 103 22.91 7.69 15.36
C HIS A 103 22.72 8.48 16.64
N LEU A 104 21.52 8.42 17.24
CA LEU A 104 21.24 9.08 18.50
C LEU A 104 22.14 8.55 19.63
N ASN A 105 22.28 7.22 19.72
CA ASN A 105 23.18 6.58 20.68
C ASN A 105 24.64 6.93 20.41
N PHE A 106 25.09 6.90 19.16
CA PHE A 106 26.44 7.32 18.80
C PHE A 106 26.74 8.76 19.23
N ILE A 107 25.80 9.69 19.01
CA ILE A 107 25.97 11.09 19.39
C ILE A 107 26.02 11.24 20.92
N LYS A 108 25.15 10.53 21.63
CA LYS A 108 25.12 10.50 23.10
C LYS A 108 26.42 9.95 23.68
N ASP A 109 26.85 8.79 23.22
CA ASP A 109 28.02 8.08 23.77
C ASP A 109 29.33 8.83 23.47
N LYS A 110 29.46 9.37 22.26
CA LYS A 110 30.70 10.02 21.82
C LYS A 110 30.82 11.48 22.26
N TYR A 111 29.71 12.20 22.34
CA TYR A 111 29.71 13.65 22.56
C TYR A 111 28.93 14.10 23.80
N GLY A 112 28.25 13.19 24.50
CA GLY A 112 27.41 13.53 25.66
C GLY A 112 26.22 14.41 25.30
N ILE A 113 25.76 14.37 24.04
CA ILE A 113 24.64 15.18 23.53
C ILE A 113 23.40 14.30 23.47
N GLU A 114 22.36 14.68 24.21
CA GLU A 114 21.08 14.00 24.19
C GLU A 114 20.08 14.80 23.35
N ILE A 115 19.45 14.13 22.39
CA ILE A 115 18.42 14.71 21.52
C ILE A 115 17.06 14.31 22.10
N SER A 116 16.29 15.29 22.57
CA SER A 116 14.98 15.05 23.21
C SER A 116 13.84 14.80 22.23
N GLU A 117 14.05 15.13 20.95
CA GLU A 117 13.05 14.95 19.92
C GLU A 117 13.03 13.50 19.43
N ASP A 118 11.83 12.91 19.34
CA ASP A 118 11.68 11.59 18.75
C ASP A 118 11.87 11.65 17.23
N LEU A 119 13.11 11.44 16.79
CA LEU A 119 13.46 11.40 15.38
C LEU A 119 13.02 10.10 14.68
N LYS A 120 12.59 9.06 15.41
CA LYS A 120 12.20 7.78 14.79
C LYS A 120 10.97 7.93 13.90
N GLN A 121 10.05 8.84 14.24
CA GLN A 121 8.90 9.16 13.38
C GLN A 121 9.30 9.75 12.01
N TYR A 122 10.51 10.31 11.91
CA TYR A 122 11.06 10.86 10.67
C TYR A 122 12.00 9.88 9.96
N ALA A 123 12.13 8.63 10.42
CA ALA A 123 13.09 7.66 9.89
C ALA A 123 12.91 7.38 8.38
N ASN A 124 11.69 7.55 7.87
CA ASN A 124 11.41 7.41 6.45
C ASN A 124 11.56 8.70 5.64
N LYS A 125 11.67 9.84 6.33
CA LYS A 125 11.89 11.16 5.75
C LYS A 125 13.38 11.55 5.87
N ASP A 126 13.73 12.78 5.50
CA ASP A 126 15.09 13.31 5.71
C ASP A 126 15.33 13.71 7.19
N TRP A 127 15.43 12.69 8.06
CA TRP A 127 15.78 12.89 9.48
C TRP A 127 17.20 13.43 9.67
N LYS A 128 18.10 13.28 8.69
CA LYS A 128 19.48 13.79 8.78
C LYS A 128 19.52 15.30 8.68
N ALA A 129 18.76 15.89 7.75
CA ALA A 129 18.60 17.34 7.68
C ALA A 129 17.96 17.88 8.96
N ARG A 130 16.94 17.19 9.49
CA ARG A 130 16.30 17.58 10.75
C ARG A 130 17.26 17.52 11.94
N LEU A 131 18.00 16.43 12.09
CA LEU A 131 19.02 16.29 13.13
C LEU A 131 20.11 17.36 13.02
N ALA A 132 20.55 17.68 11.80
CA ALA A 132 21.52 18.75 11.58
C ALA A 132 21.00 20.11 12.08
N LYS A 133 19.73 20.45 11.79
CA LYS A 133 19.07 21.66 12.29
C LYS A 133 18.97 21.70 13.81
N ILE A 134 18.63 20.57 14.44
CA ILE A 134 18.58 20.45 15.91
C ILE A 134 19.96 20.71 16.52
N LEU A 135 21.02 20.10 15.99
CA LEU A 135 22.39 20.28 16.49
C LEU A 135 22.87 21.74 16.38
N VAL A 136 22.49 22.44 15.32
CA VAL A 136 22.76 23.88 15.16
C VAL A 136 21.96 24.70 16.19
N ALA A 137 20.66 24.43 16.34
CA ALA A 137 19.82 25.13 17.31
C ALA A 137 20.30 24.92 18.77
N MET A 138 20.88 23.77 19.09
CA MET A 138 21.51 23.48 20.38
C MET A 138 22.88 24.13 20.57
N GLY A 139 23.39 24.86 19.56
CA GLY A 139 24.73 25.48 19.58
C GLY A 139 25.87 24.46 19.52
N LYS A 140 25.63 23.23 19.06
CA LYS A 140 26.65 22.17 18.93
C LYS A 140 27.37 22.20 17.59
N ALA A 141 26.80 22.86 16.60
CA ALA A 141 27.40 23.12 15.30
C ALA A 141 27.11 24.56 14.84
N THR A 142 27.98 25.13 14.02
CA THR A 142 27.85 26.47 13.43
C THR A 142 26.86 26.50 12.27
N ASP A 143 26.76 25.39 11.53
CA ASP A 143 25.87 25.21 10.39
C ASP A 143 25.55 23.71 10.18
N GLU A 144 24.58 23.42 9.31
CA GLU A 144 24.15 22.05 9.02
C GLU A 144 25.26 21.20 8.38
N LYS A 145 26.21 21.83 7.65
CA LYS A 145 27.31 21.11 7.03
C LYS A 145 28.26 20.59 8.10
N GLN A 146 28.68 21.43 9.04
CA GLN A 146 29.49 21.02 10.17
C GLN A 146 28.75 19.95 11.00
N ALA A 147 27.44 20.12 11.20
CA ALA A 147 26.64 19.14 11.92
C ALA A 147 26.70 17.75 11.26
N ARG A 148 26.49 17.70 9.92
CA ARG A 148 26.57 16.46 9.14
C ARG A 148 27.96 15.82 9.18
N GLU A 149 29.03 16.58 8.97
CA GLU A 149 30.41 16.05 8.97
C GLU A 149 30.87 15.52 10.33
N THR A 150 30.46 16.20 11.42
CA THR A 150 30.99 15.91 12.76
C THR A 150 30.18 14.85 13.50
N TYR A 151 28.85 14.91 13.40
CA TYR A 151 27.96 14.12 14.26
C TYR A 151 27.25 12.99 13.51
N ILE A 152 26.97 13.16 12.21
CA ILE A 152 26.14 12.22 11.45
C ILE A 152 27.00 11.26 10.63
N LYS A 153 27.82 11.77 9.70
CA LYS A 153 28.66 10.95 8.79
C LYS A 153 29.58 9.95 9.49
N PRO A 154 30.17 10.23 10.68
CA PRO A 154 31.06 9.28 11.33
C PRO A 154 30.35 8.06 11.95
N CYS A 155 29.02 8.08 12.08
CA CYS A 155 28.26 6.94 12.56
C CYS A 155 28.18 5.86 11.48
N ASN A 156 28.64 4.65 11.81
CA ASN A 156 28.58 3.52 10.88
C ASN A 156 27.28 2.74 11.11
N THR A 157 26.39 2.76 10.12
CA THR A 157 25.14 1.99 10.11
C THR A 157 25.09 0.99 8.95
N ASN A 158 26.25 0.59 8.42
CA ASN A 158 26.32 -0.44 7.39
C ASN A 158 25.73 -1.75 7.92
N GLY A 159 24.89 -2.40 7.12
CA GLY A 159 24.22 -3.65 7.50
C GLY A 159 22.90 -3.47 8.26
N ILE A 160 22.52 -2.27 8.70
CA ILE A 160 21.23 -2.03 9.37
C ILE A 160 20.12 -1.82 8.31
N ARG A 161 19.84 -2.89 7.57
CA ARG A 161 18.82 -2.97 6.50
C ARG A 161 18.29 -4.41 6.44
N ILE A 162 17.20 -4.62 5.72
CA ILE A 162 16.72 -6.00 5.49
C ILE A 162 17.56 -6.69 4.42
N ASP A 163 17.54 -8.03 4.42
CA ASP A 163 18.24 -8.81 3.39
C ASP A 163 17.52 -8.64 2.04
N ALA A 164 18.28 -8.39 0.98
CA ALA A 164 17.72 -8.21 -0.37
C ALA A 164 16.89 -9.41 -0.85
N ARG A 165 17.21 -10.63 -0.42
CA ARG A 165 16.47 -11.86 -0.74
C ARG A 165 15.08 -11.84 -0.12
N GLU A 166 14.96 -11.29 1.08
CA GLU A 166 13.68 -11.14 1.78
C GLU A 166 12.80 -10.10 1.09
N ALA A 167 13.38 -8.99 0.64
CA ALA A 167 12.69 -7.98 -0.16
C ALA A 167 12.19 -8.55 -1.50
N ILE A 168 13.05 -9.25 -2.23
CA ILE A 168 12.70 -9.88 -3.51
C ILE A 168 11.58 -10.92 -3.31
N ALA A 169 11.70 -11.78 -2.29
CA ALA A 169 10.66 -12.76 -1.98
C ALA A 169 9.31 -12.09 -1.62
N GLY A 170 9.33 -11.00 -0.85
CA GLY A 170 8.14 -10.22 -0.53
C GLY A 170 7.47 -9.63 -1.77
N ILE A 171 8.24 -9.00 -2.66
CA ILE A 171 7.73 -8.41 -3.90
C ILE A 171 7.13 -9.48 -4.82
N LEU A 172 7.82 -10.61 -4.99
CA LEU A 172 7.34 -11.73 -5.80
C LEU A 172 6.06 -12.34 -5.22
N ALA A 173 5.99 -12.49 -3.89
CA ALA A 173 4.80 -13.01 -3.22
C ALA A 173 3.59 -12.09 -3.46
N ALA A 174 3.80 -10.77 -3.52
CA ALA A 174 2.78 -9.77 -3.86
C ALA A 174 2.43 -9.69 -5.35
N GLY A 175 2.95 -10.58 -6.19
CA GLY A 175 2.75 -10.58 -7.64
C GLY A 175 3.49 -9.47 -8.38
N GLY A 176 4.38 -8.75 -7.68
CA GLY A 176 5.17 -7.67 -8.25
C GLY A 176 6.39 -8.15 -9.03
N ILE A 177 7.08 -7.19 -9.65
CA ILE A 177 8.34 -7.40 -10.37
C ILE A 177 9.48 -6.78 -9.56
N PRO A 178 10.40 -7.57 -8.99
CA PRO A 178 11.58 -7.05 -8.30
C PRO A 178 12.62 -6.58 -9.32
N VAL A 179 13.07 -5.34 -9.15
CA VAL A 179 14.03 -4.64 -10.02
C VAL A 179 15.19 -4.10 -9.19
N TRP A 180 16.41 -4.29 -9.67
CA TRP A 180 17.58 -3.74 -8.99
C TRP A 180 17.77 -2.27 -9.37
N ALA A 181 17.55 -1.39 -8.39
CA ALA A 181 17.67 0.06 -8.55
C ALA A 181 19.14 0.49 -8.65
N HIS A 182 19.40 1.49 -9.49
CA HIS A 182 20.67 2.17 -9.73
C HIS A 182 21.90 1.28 -9.42
N PRO A 183 22.13 0.20 -10.19
CA PRO A 183 23.06 -0.86 -9.83
C PRO A 183 24.47 -0.39 -9.49
N TYR A 184 25.05 0.53 -10.27
CA TYR A 184 26.38 1.09 -9.99
C TYR A 184 26.41 1.91 -8.68
N GLY A 185 25.30 2.50 -8.28
CA GLY A 185 25.10 3.22 -7.04
C GLY A 185 24.31 4.50 -7.26
N GLY A 186 23.32 4.76 -6.42
CA GLY A 186 22.61 6.03 -6.42
C GLY A 186 23.46 7.23 -5.95
N TYR A 187 22.86 8.41 -6.02
CA TYR A 187 23.46 9.70 -5.68
C TYR A 187 24.28 9.62 -4.37
N THR A 188 25.57 9.99 -4.42
CA THR A 188 26.58 10.01 -3.32
C THR A 188 27.32 8.72 -2.96
N LYS A 189 27.04 7.57 -3.58
CA LYS A 189 27.81 6.33 -3.32
C LYS A 189 28.95 6.14 -4.33
N ARG A 190 30.00 5.43 -3.90
CA ARG A 190 31.05 4.95 -4.81
C ARG A 190 30.45 3.92 -5.77
N ASP A 191 30.80 4.04 -7.05
CA ASP A 191 30.49 3.02 -8.04
C ASP A 191 31.07 1.66 -7.65
N MET A 192 30.32 0.59 -7.89
CA MET A 192 30.87 -0.76 -7.78
C MET A 192 31.94 -0.99 -8.83
N ASN A 193 32.98 -1.74 -8.45
CA ASN A 193 33.83 -2.36 -9.46
C ASN A 193 33.12 -3.61 -10.06
N ASP A 194 33.66 -4.11 -11.17
CA ASP A 194 33.07 -5.24 -11.90
C ASP A 194 32.91 -6.49 -11.03
N GLU A 195 33.87 -6.79 -10.14
CA GLU A 195 33.81 -7.97 -9.27
C GLU A 195 32.67 -7.87 -8.23
N GLU A 196 32.51 -6.70 -7.62
CA GLU A 196 31.41 -6.40 -6.70
C GLU A 196 30.06 -6.50 -7.43
N PHE A 197 29.98 -5.93 -8.64
CA PHE A 197 28.78 -5.96 -9.47
C PHE A 197 28.35 -7.39 -9.80
N GLU A 198 29.27 -8.22 -10.29
CA GLU A 198 28.98 -9.61 -10.68
C GLU A 198 28.53 -10.46 -9.48
N LYS A 199 29.21 -10.31 -8.33
CA LYS A 199 28.83 -11.01 -7.09
C LYS A 199 27.46 -10.57 -6.60
N GLN A 200 27.19 -9.27 -6.63
CA GLN A 200 25.89 -8.71 -6.23
C GLN A 200 24.79 -9.19 -7.17
N LEU A 201 24.99 -9.09 -8.48
CA LEU A 201 24.05 -9.54 -9.50
C LEU A 201 23.70 -11.02 -9.30
N LYS A 202 24.72 -11.87 -9.09
CA LYS A 202 24.50 -13.29 -8.83
C LYS A 202 23.60 -13.54 -7.62
N ILE A 203 23.84 -12.84 -6.50
CA ILE A 203 23.02 -12.97 -5.29
C ILE A 203 21.56 -12.60 -5.57
N LEU A 204 21.33 -11.50 -6.30
CA LEU A 204 19.97 -11.02 -6.59
C LEU A 204 19.26 -11.95 -7.59
N LEU A 205 19.96 -12.44 -8.62
CA LEU A 205 19.43 -13.42 -9.57
C LEU A 205 19.03 -14.73 -8.88
N ASP A 206 19.90 -15.26 -8.01
CA ASP A 206 19.61 -16.47 -7.22
C ASP A 206 18.38 -16.30 -6.32
N ALA A 207 18.06 -15.05 -5.93
CA ALA A 207 16.88 -14.70 -5.14
C ALA A 207 15.59 -14.53 -5.97
N GLY A 208 15.69 -14.49 -7.30
CA GLY A 208 14.54 -14.30 -8.20
C GLY A 208 14.36 -12.87 -8.73
N LEU A 209 15.42 -12.07 -8.78
CA LEU A 209 15.40 -10.76 -9.46
C LEU A 209 14.87 -10.89 -10.90
N GLN A 210 13.98 -9.99 -11.32
CA GLN A 210 13.33 -10.04 -12.63
C GLN A 210 13.68 -8.84 -13.53
N GLY A 211 14.19 -7.75 -12.97
CA GLY A 211 14.58 -6.58 -13.76
C GLY A 211 15.77 -5.81 -13.20
N ILE A 212 16.25 -4.87 -13.98
CA ILE A 212 17.36 -3.98 -13.64
C ILE A 212 17.06 -2.56 -14.15
N GLU A 213 17.38 -1.56 -13.34
CA GLU A 213 17.27 -0.16 -13.74
C GLU A 213 18.47 0.22 -14.62
N CYS A 214 18.26 0.20 -15.94
CA CYS A 214 19.31 0.53 -16.92
C CYS A 214 19.44 2.03 -17.15
N TYR A 215 18.33 2.75 -17.02
CA TYR A 215 18.25 4.19 -17.25
C TYR A 215 18.02 4.90 -15.91
N TYR A 216 19.02 5.66 -15.47
CA TYR A 216 19.03 6.39 -14.21
C TYR A 216 19.72 7.73 -14.42
N SER A 217 19.21 8.79 -13.80
CA SER A 217 19.70 10.17 -13.96
C SER A 217 21.22 10.35 -13.79
N GLY A 218 21.87 9.51 -12.99
CA GLY A 218 23.31 9.53 -12.75
C GLY A 218 24.17 8.75 -13.75
N PHE A 219 23.60 7.97 -14.68
CA PHE A 219 24.38 7.08 -15.55
C PHE A 219 24.83 7.74 -16.84
N ASP A 220 26.07 7.44 -17.24
CA ASP A 220 26.61 7.81 -18.55
C ASP A 220 26.23 6.77 -19.63
N GLU A 221 26.53 7.08 -20.89
CA GLU A 221 26.19 6.21 -22.02
C GLU A 221 26.86 4.83 -21.94
N ALA A 222 28.05 4.73 -21.34
CA ALA A 222 28.78 3.47 -21.22
C ALA A 222 28.14 2.56 -20.15
N GLN A 223 27.76 3.13 -19.01
CA GLN A 223 27.03 2.45 -17.94
C GLN A 223 25.68 1.94 -18.44
N VAL A 224 24.90 2.79 -19.12
CA VAL A 224 23.61 2.39 -19.71
C VAL A 224 23.79 1.22 -20.69
N LYS A 225 24.77 1.30 -21.63
CA LYS A 225 25.06 0.21 -22.58
C LYS A 225 25.47 -1.08 -21.89
N SER A 226 26.26 -0.99 -20.83
CA SER A 226 26.68 -2.15 -20.03
C SER A 226 25.47 -2.83 -19.36
N LEU A 227 24.59 -2.06 -18.71
CA LEU A 227 23.39 -2.59 -18.05
C LEU A 227 22.40 -3.19 -19.05
N LEU A 228 22.22 -2.59 -20.23
CA LEU A 228 21.38 -3.17 -21.29
C LEU A 228 21.92 -4.52 -21.77
N LYS A 229 23.25 -4.68 -21.85
CA LYS A 229 23.87 -5.95 -22.17
C LYS A 229 23.60 -7.00 -21.08
N VAL A 230 23.80 -6.63 -19.81
CA VAL A 230 23.49 -7.49 -18.65
C VAL A 230 22.02 -7.91 -18.66
N ALA A 231 21.10 -6.97 -18.89
CA ALA A 231 19.67 -7.25 -18.95
C ALA A 231 19.35 -8.29 -20.02
N LYS A 232 19.96 -8.16 -21.20
CA LYS A 232 19.80 -9.12 -22.30
C LYS A 232 20.41 -10.49 -21.99
N GLU A 233 21.61 -10.54 -21.40
CA GLU A 233 22.30 -11.80 -21.09
C GLU A 233 21.55 -12.64 -20.04
N HIS A 234 20.86 -11.98 -19.11
CA HIS A 234 20.13 -12.62 -18.02
C HIS A 234 18.61 -12.64 -18.21
N ASN A 235 18.08 -12.17 -19.34
CA ASN A 235 16.65 -12.02 -19.62
C ASN A 235 15.89 -11.19 -18.57
N LEU A 236 16.51 -10.11 -18.08
CA LEU A 236 15.91 -9.18 -17.13
C LEU A 236 15.11 -8.10 -17.85
N PHE A 237 14.00 -7.67 -17.22
CA PHE A 237 13.27 -6.49 -17.66
C PHE A 237 14.10 -5.23 -17.46
N ILE A 238 13.96 -4.30 -18.41
CA ILE A 238 14.61 -3.00 -18.41
C ILE A 238 13.64 -1.99 -17.79
N SER A 239 14.08 -1.33 -16.72
CA SER A 239 13.39 -0.22 -16.08
C SER A 239 14.21 1.07 -16.16
N GLY A 240 13.56 2.19 -15.84
CA GLY A 240 14.21 3.49 -15.78
C GLY A 240 13.40 4.55 -15.05
N GLY A 241 14.10 5.43 -14.36
CA GLY A 241 13.49 6.55 -13.67
C GLY A 241 14.51 7.58 -13.20
N SER A 242 14.00 8.71 -12.73
CA SER A 242 14.84 9.85 -12.39
C SER A 242 15.44 9.78 -11.00
N ASP A 243 14.81 9.05 -10.07
CA ASP A 243 15.10 9.10 -8.63
C ASP A 243 14.89 10.54 -8.10
N TYR A 244 13.82 11.18 -8.58
CA TYR A 244 13.40 12.52 -8.20
C TYR A 244 12.97 12.58 -6.73
N HIS A 245 13.39 13.64 -6.02
CA HIS A 245 13.07 13.90 -4.61
C HIS A 245 12.60 15.35 -4.37
N GLY A 246 12.18 16.05 -5.44
CA GLY A 246 11.87 17.48 -5.36
C GLY A 246 13.06 18.32 -4.90
N GLU A 247 12.86 19.22 -3.95
CA GLU A 247 13.89 20.19 -3.55
C GLU A 247 15.10 19.55 -2.84
N CYS A 248 15.01 18.26 -2.45
CA CYS A 248 16.10 17.54 -1.81
C CYS A 248 17.21 17.10 -2.79
N LYS A 249 16.93 17.02 -4.10
CA LYS A 249 17.92 16.66 -5.14
C LYS A 249 17.77 17.58 -6.36
N ASP A 250 18.89 18.01 -6.95
CA ASP A 250 18.87 18.75 -8.23
C ASP A 250 18.74 17.79 -9.42
N ILE A 251 17.64 17.03 -9.43
CA ILE A 251 17.27 16.09 -10.50
C ILE A 251 15.86 16.46 -10.94
N LYS A 252 15.61 16.47 -12.25
CA LYS A 252 14.28 16.78 -12.79
C LYS A 252 13.55 15.49 -13.14
N LEU A 253 12.23 15.47 -12.92
CA LEU A 253 11.35 14.40 -13.42
C LEU A 253 11.61 14.12 -14.90
N GLY A 254 11.66 12.83 -15.25
CA GLY A 254 11.95 12.35 -16.61
C GLY A 254 13.41 12.41 -17.03
N THR A 255 14.35 12.70 -16.11
CA THR A 255 15.80 12.62 -16.39
C THR A 255 16.28 11.19 -16.19
N LEU A 256 16.45 10.44 -17.28
CA LEU A 256 16.73 9.00 -17.24
C LEU A 256 18.20 8.65 -17.57
N ASP A 257 19.04 9.65 -17.78
CA ASP A 257 20.49 9.53 -17.92
C ASP A 257 21.18 10.89 -17.69
N SER A 258 22.51 10.90 -17.70
CA SER A 258 23.33 12.10 -17.51
C SER A 258 23.68 12.86 -18.80
N TYR A 259 23.31 12.33 -19.98
CA TYR A 259 23.73 12.83 -21.30
C TYR A 259 22.56 13.35 -22.17
N GLY A 260 21.34 13.38 -21.61
CA GLY A 260 20.15 13.99 -22.19
C GLY A 260 19.50 13.17 -23.30
N LYS A 261 19.61 11.84 -23.30
CA LYS A 261 18.89 11.01 -24.26
C LYS A 261 17.43 10.85 -23.83
N GLU A 262 16.52 10.98 -24.78
CA GLU A 262 15.12 10.63 -24.57
C GLU A 262 14.98 9.10 -24.64
N VAL A 263 14.42 8.51 -23.59
CA VAL A 263 14.16 7.07 -23.49
C VAL A 263 12.71 6.81 -23.86
N SER A 264 12.47 5.95 -24.86
CA SER A 264 11.12 5.61 -25.31
C SER A 264 10.47 4.54 -24.42
N GLU A 265 9.15 4.41 -24.48
CA GLU A 265 8.40 3.42 -23.69
C GLU A 265 8.81 1.98 -24.06
N GLU A 266 9.16 1.75 -25.32
CA GLU A 266 9.59 0.44 -25.84
C GLU A 266 10.97 0.02 -25.33
N GLU A 267 11.83 0.98 -24.96
CA GLU A 267 13.12 0.68 -24.33
C GLU A 267 12.95 0.17 -22.89
N LEU A 268 11.86 0.54 -22.22
CA LEU A 268 11.52 0.10 -20.87
C LEU A 268 10.66 -1.17 -20.93
N THR A 269 11.30 -2.31 -21.19
CA THR A 269 10.59 -3.60 -21.42
C THR A 269 9.71 -4.04 -20.25
N ILE A 270 9.94 -3.52 -19.05
CA ILE A 270 9.05 -3.74 -17.89
C ILE A 270 7.62 -3.23 -18.13
N LEU A 271 7.43 -2.16 -18.90
CA LEU A 271 6.11 -1.58 -19.16
C LEU A 271 5.21 -2.54 -19.95
N ALA A 272 5.79 -3.27 -20.92
CA ALA A 272 5.06 -4.26 -21.69
C ALA A 272 4.55 -5.41 -20.80
N GLU A 273 5.38 -5.86 -19.86
CA GLU A 273 5.02 -6.90 -18.89
C GLU A 273 3.96 -6.39 -17.89
N LEU A 274 4.13 -5.19 -17.36
CA LEU A 274 3.16 -4.59 -16.44
C LEU A 274 1.80 -4.38 -17.11
N SER A 275 1.79 -3.89 -18.35
CA SER A 275 0.55 -3.74 -19.14
C SER A 275 -0.13 -5.09 -19.42
N LYS A 276 0.66 -6.12 -19.72
CA LYS A 276 0.14 -7.48 -19.90
C LYS A 276 -0.51 -8.00 -18.62
N ARG A 277 0.19 -7.90 -17.48
CA ARG A 277 -0.34 -8.30 -16.16
C ARG A 277 -1.61 -7.53 -15.78
N GLN A 278 -1.68 -6.24 -16.12
CA GLN A 278 -2.87 -5.42 -15.86
C GLN A 278 -4.08 -5.83 -16.73
N LYS A 279 -3.86 -6.22 -18.00
CA LYS A 279 -4.92 -6.73 -18.88
C LYS A 279 -5.40 -8.14 -18.53
N GLU A 280 -4.51 -8.94 -17.93
CA GLU A 280 -4.81 -10.28 -17.45
C GLU A 280 -5.49 -10.26 -16.07
N LYS A 281 -5.46 -9.13 -15.35
CA LYS A 281 -6.31 -8.94 -14.17
C LYS A 281 -7.76 -8.86 -14.62
N PRO A 282 -8.64 -9.75 -14.15
CA PRO A 282 -10.07 -9.48 -14.22
C PRO A 282 -10.33 -8.14 -13.54
N PHE A 283 -11.37 -7.45 -14.01
CA PHE A 283 -12.13 -6.36 -13.35
C PHE A 283 -11.71 -6.07 -11.91
N PRO A 284 -11.51 -4.80 -11.46
CA PRO A 284 -11.12 -4.51 -10.08
C PRO A 284 -12.10 -5.22 -9.14
N LEU A 285 -11.67 -6.39 -8.64
CA LEU A 285 -12.52 -7.24 -7.86
C LEU A 285 -12.77 -6.46 -6.59
N ILE A 286 -14.01 -6.45 -6.11
CA ILE A 286 -14.25 -6.11 -4.72
C ILE A 286 -13.39 -7.09 -3.91
N GLU A 287 -12.28 -6.60 -3.37
CA GLU A 287 -11.27 -7.41 -2.70
C GLU A 287 -11.73 -7.69 -1.28
N ILE A 288 -11.62 -8.97 -0.91
CA ILE A 288 -11.78 -9.44 0.46
C ILE A 288 -10.35 -9.72 0.91
N GLU A 289 -9.86 -8.90 1.82
CA GLU A 289 -8.55 -9.02 2.42
C GLU A 289 -8.69 -9.98 3.60
N GLU A 290 -7.88 -11.03 3.70
CA GLU A 290 -8.01 -12.01 4.79
C GLU A 290 -7.13 -11.69 6.01
N TRP A 291 -6.89 -10.40 6.33
CA TRP A 291 -6.07 -9.95 7.48
C TRP A 291 -6.35 -8.50 7.87
N HIS A 292 -5.87 -8.06 9.04
CA HIS A 292 -5.93 -6.67 9.48
C HIS A 292 -5.14 -5.70 8.60
N ASN A 293 -5.86 -4.79 7.96
CA ASN A 293 -5.33 -3.67 7.19
C ASN A 293 -5.68 -2.33 7.89
N PRO A 294 -4.69 -1.58 8.41
CA PRO A 294 -4.93 -0.29 9.07
C PRO A 294 -5.36 0.84 8.10
N GLY A 295 -5.33 0.59 6.79
CA GLY A 295 -5.90 1.46 5.75
C GLY A 295 -7.18 0.89 5.10
N ALA A 296 -7.67 -0.27 5.54
CA ALA A 296 -9.01 -0.74 5.16
C ALA A 296 -10.06 -0.04 6.03
N CYS A 297 -11.34 -0.20 5.65
CA CYS A 297 -12.41 0.51 6.32
C CYS A 297 -13.41 -0.39 7.04
N PHE A 298 -13.62 -1.65 6.65
CA PHE A 298 -14.47 -2.55 7.42
C PHE A 298 -13.75 -3.84 7.76
N TRP A 299 -13.76 -4.22 9.03
CA TRP A 299 -13.13 -5.43 9.56
C TRP A 299 -14.19 -6.40 10.08
N PHE A 300 -14.00 -7.68 9.81
CA PHE A 300 -14.82 -8.77 10.32
C PHE A 300 -13.93 -9.75 11.05
N GLU A 301 -14.26 -10.04 12.30
CA GLU A 301 -13.44 -10.96 13.09
C GLU A 301 -14.27 -11.81 14.06
N PRO A 302 -13.82 -13.04 14.38
CA PRO A 302 -14.40 -13.80 15.48
C PRO A 302 -14.10 -13.14 16.82
N ILE A 303 -15.14 -12.93 17.62
CA ILE A 303 -15.02 -12.45 19.01
C ILE A 303 -15.56 -13.50 19.99
N MET A 304 -14.86 -13.65 21.11
CA MET A 304 -15.32 -14.41 22.27
C MET A 304 -15.80 -13.46 23.35
N VAL A 305 -17.11 -13.51 23.63
CA VAL A 305 -17.72 -12.83 24.79
C VAL A 305 -17.74 -13.81 25.96
N LYS A 306 -17.02 -13.48 27.04
CA LYS A 306 -16.81 -14.39 28.19
C LYS A 306 -18.02 -14.45 29.13
N ASP A 307 -18.61 -13.30 29.44
CA ASP A 307 -19.81 -13.17 30.28
C ASP A 307 -20.94 -12.49 29.49
N LEU A 308 -21.95 -13.28 29.15
CA LEU A 308 -23.14 -12.85 28.40
C LEU A 308 -24.15 -12.06 29.25
N SER A 309 -23.90 -11.90 30.55
CA SER A 309 -24.82 -11.25 31.50
C SER A 309 -24.44 -9.82 31.89
N GLN A 310 -23.26 -9.34 31.48
CA GLN A 310 -22.76 -7.99 31.80
C GLN A 310 -22.82 -7.03 30.61
N ASN A 311 -22.77 -5.73 30.89
CA ASN A 311 -22.70 -4.68 29.87
C ASN A 311 -21.25 -4.57 29.33
N THR A 312 -21.09 -4.43 28.02
CA THR A 312 -20.22 -5.35 27.25
C THR A 312 -19.03 -4.71 26.54
N TYR A 313 -18.60 -3.52 26.96
CA TYR A 313 -17.44 -2.84 26.39
C TYR A 313 -16.17 -2.87 27.26
N SER A 314 -16.16 -3.65 28.33
CA SER A 314 -14.90 -3.89 29.04
C SER A 314 -14.01 -4.76 28.17
N LEU A 315 -12.80 -4.28 27.85
CA LEU A 315 -11.74 -5.04 27.18
C LEU A 315 -11.46 -6.39 27.87
N ASP A 316 -11.77 -6.52 29.17
CA ASP A 316 -11.60 -7.78 29.90
C ASP A 316 -12.62 -8.87 29.48
N ASN A 317 -13.77 -8.47 28.92
CA ASN A 317 -14.87 -9.38 28.57
C ASN A 317 -14.82 -9.88 27.11
N LEU A 318 -14.03 -9.23 26.25
CA LEU A 318 -13.88 -9.56 24.84
C LEU A 318 -12.50 -10.16 24.56
N ARG A 319 -12.43 -11.03 23.55
CA ARG A 319 -11.18 -11.51 22.98
C ARG A 319 -11.37 -11.68 21.47
N SER A 320 -10.47 -11.10 20.70
CA SER A 320 -10.40 -11.20 19.23
C SER A 320 -9.63 -12.44 18.77
N MET A 321 -9.90 -12.86 17.54
CA MET A 321 -9.11 -13.84 16.78
C MET A 321 -8.55 -13.14 15.55
N GLU A 322 -7.62 -12.20 15.76
CA GLU A 322 -7.04 -11.33 14.73
C GLU A 322 -6.46 -12.12 13.55
N GLU A 323 -6.01 -13.37 13.80
CA GLU A 323 -5.50 -14.24 12.74
C GLU A 323 -6.54 -14.78 11.77
N ALA A 324 -7.83 -14.60 12.05
CA ALA A 324 -8.94 -14.99 11.20
C ALA A 324 -9.74 -13.79 10.68
N GLU A 325 -9.26 -12.57 10.94
CA GLU A 325 -9.89 -11.34 10.50
C GLU A 325 -9.92 -11.24 8.98
N ILE A 326 -11.01 -10.69 8.44
CA ILE A 326 -11.07 -10.27 7.03
C ILE A 326 -11.43 -8.78 6.96
N SER A 327 -10.91 -8.05 5.98
CA SER A 327 -11.25 -6.66 5.70
C SER A 327 -11.76 -6.44 4.28
N ILE A 328 -12.57 -5.39 4.12
CA ILE A 328 -13.06 -4.91 2.82
C ILE A 328 -13.05 -3.38 2.79
N SER A 329 -13.13 -2.79 1.59
CA SER A 329 -13.23 -1.33 1.46
C SER A 329 -14.58 -0.79 1.98
N SER A 330 -14.59 0.46 2.46
CA SER A 330 -15.81 1.14 2.94
C SER A 330 -16.89 1.16 1.89
N SER A 331 -16.51 1.61 0.70
CA SER A 331 -17.38 1.68 -0.47
C SER A 331 -18.03 0.33 -0.81
N SER A 332 -17.27 -0.75 -0.72
CA SER A 332 -17.79 -2.08 -1.02
C SER A 332 -18.78 -2.57 0.03
N PHE A 333 -18.52 -2.25 1.31
CA PHE A 333 -19.47 -2.58 2.36
C PHE A 333 -20.75 -1.76 2.20
N GLU A 334 -20.64 -0.45 2.02
CA GLU A 334 -21.77 0.48 1.93
C GLU A 334 -22.70 0.12 0.78
N ASP A 335 -22.15 -0.08 -0.42
CA ASP A 335 -22.97 -0.29 -1.62
C ASP A 335 -23.53 -1.70 -1.74
N PHE A 336 -22.81 -2.72 -1.22
CA PHE A 336 -23.13 -4.12 -1.55
C PHE A 336 -23.49 -5.00 -0.35
N LEU A 337 -23.11 -4.63 0.88
CA LEU A 337 -23.32 -5.48 2.06
C LEU A 337 -24.15 -4.83 3.15
N TYR A 338 -24.06 -3.51 3.35
CA TYR A 338 -24.67 -2.80 4.47
C TYR A 338 -26.17 -3.13 4.65
N PRO A 339 -27.04 -3.06 3.61
CA PRO A 339 -28.47 -3.35 3.78
C PRO A 339 -28.76 -4.79 4.22
N LEU A 340 -27.85 -5.73 3.94
CA LEU A 340 -27.96 -7.13 4.33
C LEU A 340 -27.50 -7.34 5.78
N PHE A 341 -26.47 -6.62 6.22
CA PHE A 341 -25.99 -6.64 7.60
C PHE A 341 -26.97 -5.91 8.54
N GLU A 342 -27.42 -4.71 8.16
CA GLU A 342 -28.36 -3.90 8.93
C GLU A 342 -29.67 -4.67 9.22
N ARG A 343 -30.23 -5.35 8.21
CA ARG A 343 -31.47 -6.14 8.34
C ARG A 343 -31.43 -7.18 9.45
N HIS A 344 -30.27 -7.80 9.66
CA HIS A 344 -30.10 -8.88 10.64
C HIS A 344 -29.42 -8.41 11.92
N PHE A 345 -29.10 -7.12 12.04
CA PHE A 345 -28.48 -6.58 13.25
C PHE A 345 -29.39 -6.78 14.46
N ASP A 346 -28.83 -7.31 15.54
CA ASP A 346 -29.57 -7.61 16.76
C ASP A 346 -29.30 -6.53 17.81
N LYS A 347 -30.15 -5.51 17.82
CA LYS A 347 -30.09 -4.41 18.79
C LYS A 347 -30.37 -4.84 20.24
N ASP A 348 -30.95 -6.03 20.43
CA ASP A 348 -31.29 -6.54 21.76
C ASP A 348 -30.15 -7.33 22.40
N LEU A 349 -29.08 -7.63 21.65
CA LEU A 349 -27.85 -8.17 22.21
C LEU A 349 -27.28 -7.21 23.28
N PRO A 350 -26.92 -7.69 24.48
CA PRO A 350 -26.25 -6.87 25.50
C PRO A 350 -25.07 -6.06 24.93
N GLU A 351 -24.28 -6.67 24.04
CA GLU A 351 -23.13 -6.12 23.33
C GLU A 351 -23.50 -4.94 22.42
N ASN A 352 -24.73 -4.92 21.92
CA ASN A 352 -25.25 -3.90 21.00
C ASN A 352 -26.13 -2.85 21.70
N LYS A 353 -26.53 -3.08 22.95
CA LYS A 353 -27.50 -2.23 23.68
C LYS A 353 -26.91 -0.88 24.09
N GLY A 354 -27.73 0.16 23.99
CA GLY A 354 -27.44 1.48 24.57
C GLY A 354 -26.39 2.31 23.82
N ARG A 355 -26.21 2.05 22.52
CA ARG A 355 -25.38 2.85 21.62
C ARG A 355 -26.11 4.13 21.24
N TYR A 356 -25.42 5.26 21.37
CA TYR A 356 -25.97 6.56 21.04
C TYR A 356 -24.93 7.44 20.37
N GLU A 357 -25.30 8.08 19.27
CA GLU A 357 -24.53 9.18 18.68
C GLU A 357 -25.00 10.51 19.30
N GLU A 358 -24.07 11.29 19.87
CA GLU A 358 -24.34 12.60 20.46
C GLU A 358 -23.89 13.71 19.50
N TRP A 359 -24.87 14.39 18.90
CA TRP A 359 -24.61 15.48 17.97
C TRP A 359 -24.16 16.75 18.72
N PRO A 360 -23.47 17.72 18.07
CA PRO A 360 -22.95 18.94 18.72
C PRO A 360 -24.00 19.77 19.49
N GLU A 361 -25.28 19.52 19.20
CA GLU A 361 -26.46 20.17 19.80
C GLU A 361 -27.01 19.42 21.04
N GLY A 362 -26.34 18.35 21.49
CA GLY A 362 -26.73 17.53 22.65
C GLY A 362 -27.87 16.55 22.39
N ARG A 363 -28.22 16.29 21.12
CA ARG A 363 -29.20 15.26 20.76
C ARG A 363 -28.53 13.89 20.77
N LYS A 364 -29.17 12.92 21.42
CA LYS A 364 -28.75 11.52 21.44
C LYS A 364 -29.68 10.70 20.56
N TYR A 365 -29.12 10.08 19.53
CA TYR A 365 -29.85 9.15 18.66
C TYR A 365 -29.39 7.74 18.96
N MET A 366 -30.32 6.82 19.21
CA MET A 366 -29.98 5.40 19.28
C MET A 366 -29.64 4.93 17.89
N THR A 367 -28.43 4.45 17.70
CA THR A 367 -27.93 3.93 16.44
C THR A 367 -28.27 2.45 16.34
N GLU A 368 -28.84 2.03 15.21
CA GLU A 368 -29.12 0.60 14.96
C GLU A 368 -27.91 -0.12 14.36
N PHE A 369 -26.99 0.57 13.66
CA PHE A 369 -25.70 0.02 13.22
C PHE A 369 -24.69 1.18 13.24
N GLU A 370 -23.51 0.98 13.84
CA GLU A 370 -22.52 2.06 14.00
C GLU A 370 -21.45 1.98 12.93
N TRP A 371 -21.16 3.12 12.30
CA TRP A 371 -20.24 3.20 11.17
C TRP A 371 -18.80 3.49 11.57
N TYR A 372 -18.56 4.12 12.71
CA TYR A 372 -17.23 4.67 13.03
C TYR A 372 -16.66 4.08 14.32
N LEU A 373 -15.51 3.40 14.22
CA LEU A 373 -14.71 2.86 15.32
C LEU A 373 -15.49 2.11 16.40
N THR A 374 -16.56 1.42 16.00
CA THR A 374 -17.45 0.70 16.92
C THR A 374 -17.80 -0.68 16.36
N ASP A 375 -17.56 -1.71 17.15
CA ASP A 375 -17.86 -3.10 16.81
C ASP A 375 -19.37 -3.36 16.73
N ASN A 376 -19.88 -3.83 15.59
CA ASN A 376 -21.25 -4.33 15.45
C ASN A 376 -21.25 -5.86 15.63
N PHE A 377 -21.82 -6.36 16.74
CA PHE A 377 -21.73 -7.78 17.06
C PHE A 377 -22.90 -8.58 16.48
N TYR A 378 -22.57 -9.73 15.89
CA TYR A 378 -23.53 -10.71 15.39
C TYR A 378 -23.31 -12.06 16.07
N THR A 379 -24.40 -12.74 16.44
CA THR A 379 -24.32 -14.17 16.76
C THR A 379 -24.08 -14.97 15.49
N TYR A 380 -23.58 -16.20 15.62
CA TYR A 380 -23.41 -17.08 14.46
C TYR A 380 -24.75 -17.37 13.77
N ASP A 381 -25.84 -17.54 14.52
CA ASP A 381 -27.18 -17.74 13.94
C ASP A 381 -27.61 -16.54 13.08
N LYS A 382 -27.37 -15.31 13.57
CA LYS A 382 -27.65 -14.09 12.80
C LYS A 382 -26.76 -13.97 11.58
N MET A 383 -25.48 -14.30 11.72
CA MET A 383 -24.54 -14.28 10.60
C MET A 383 -24.93 -15.30 9.51
N VAL A 384 -25.41 -16.49 9.88
CA VAL A 384 -25.94 -17.47 8.92
C VAL A 384 -27.09 -16.87 8.10
N LEU A 385 -27.97 -16.08 8.70
CA LEU A 385 -29.06 -15.40 7.98
C LEU A 385 -28.53 -14.32 7.02
N VAL A 386 -27.54 -13.53 7.44
CA VAL A 386 -26.85 -12.55 6.57
C VAL A 386 -26.27 -13.27 5.35
N LEU A 387 -25.52 -14.34 5.55
CA LEU A 387 -24.90 -15.10 4.46
C LEU A 387 -25.93 -15.75 3.54
N HIS A 388 -27.05 -16.22 4.10
CA HIS A 388 -28.15 -16.77 3.30
C HIS A 388 -28.78 -15.71 2.40
N ASP A 389 -29.03 -14.51 2.93
CA ASP A 389 -29.56 -13.39 2.13
C ASP A 389 -28.56 -12.97 1.04
N ILE A 390 -27.26 -12.94 1.33
CA ILE A 390 -26.21 -12.69 0.33
C ILE A 390 -26.25 -13.74 -0.80
N GLU A 391 -26.36 -15.03 -0.47
CA GLU A 391 -26.48 -16.09 -1.48
C GLU A 391 -27.79 -15.97 -2.30
N LEU A 392 -28.90 -15.60 -1.65
CA LEU A 392 -30.18 -15.39 -2.33
C LEU A 392 -30.09 -14.21 -3.31
N VAL A 393 -29.48 -13.10 -2.89
CA VAL A 393 -29.22 -11.94 -3.74
C VAL A 393 -28.31 -12.32 -4.91
N ALA A 394 -27.23 -13.06 -4.67
CA ALA A 394 -26.33 -13.55 -5.71
C ALA A 394 -27.07 -14.42 -6.76
N ASN A 395 -27.94 -15.33 -6.30
CA ASN A 395 -28.75 -16.17 -7.20
C ASN A 395 -29.78 -15.35 -7.98
N MET A 396 -30.38 -14.34 -7.35
CA MET A 396 -31.34 -13.44 -7.98
C MET A 396 -30.67 -12.53 -9.02
N LEU A 397 -29.46 -12.02 -8.73
CA LEU A 397 -28.66 -11.30 -9.70
C LEU A 397 -28.44 -12.14 -10.96
N GLU A 398 -28.08 -13.43 -10.83
CA GLU A 398 -27.89 -14.29 -12.01
C GLU A 398 -29.19 -14.55 -12.78
N ASN A 399 -30.26 -14.91 -12.08
CA ASN A 399 -31.43 -15.57 -12.68
C ASN A 399 -32.67 -14.69 -12.79
N SER A 400 -32.73 -13.58 -12.06
CA SER A 400 -33.94 -12.76 -11.88
C SER A 400 -33.60 -11.30 -11.58
N TYR A 401 -32.69 -10.71 -12.39
CA TYR A 401 -32.18 -9.36 -12.16
C TYR A 401 -33.30 -8.31 -12.05
N GLU A 402 -34.42 -8.48 -12.78
CA GLU A 402 -35.57 -7.58 -12.78
C GLU A 402 -36.49 -7.71 -11.55
N ASP A 403 -36.21 -8.64 -10.63
CA ASP A 403 -36.98 -8.79 -9.38
C ASP A 403 -36.85 -7.56 -8.46
N THR A 404 -37.97 -7.01 -8.01
CA THR A 404 -38.02 -5.79 -7.20
C THR A 404 -37.35 -5.93 -5.84
N ARG A 405 -37.11 -7.17 -5.37
CA ARG A 405 -36.32 -7.39 -4.14
C ARG A 405 -34.85 -6.98 -4.30
N LEU A 406 -34.36 -6.78 -5.53
CA LEU A 406 -33.02 -6.25 -5.82
C LEU A 406 -32.97 -4.71 -5.88
N ASP A 407 -34.08 -4.01 -5.68
CA ASP A 407 -34.14 -2.54 -5.82
C ASP A 407 -33.12 -1.83 -4.92
N PHE A 408 -32.90 -2.34 -3.69
CA PHE A 408 -31.90 -1.78 -2.76
C PHE A 408 -30.48 -1.87 -3.31
N LEU A 409 -30.18 -2.91 -4.09
CA LEU A 409 -28.86 -3.17 -4.64
C LEU A 409 -28.64 -2.40 -5.94
N ARG A 410 -29.71 -2.20 -6.74
CA ARG A 410 -29.62 -1.43 -7.99
C ARG A 410 -29.13 -0.02 -7.76
N GLU A 411 -29.45 0.61 -6.62
CA GLU A 411 -28.91 1.92 -6.27
C GLU A 411 -27.38 1.87 -6.07
N GLY A 412 -26.87 0.92 -5.28
CA GLY A 412 -25.42 0.70 -5.13
C GLY A 412 -24.72 0.32 -6.44
N LEU A 413 -25.40 -0.44 -7.31
CA LEU A 413 -24.89 -0.79 -8.63
C LEU A 413 -24.79 0.42 -9.58
N ARG A 414 -25.52 1.52 -9.33
CA ARG A 414 -25.31 2.79 -10.07
C ARG A 414 -23.99 3.46 -9.75
N HIS A 415 -23.41 3.16 -8.58
CA HIS A 415 -22.08 3.61 -8.17
C HIS A 415 -20.96 2.67 -8.65
N LEU A 416 -21.30 1.52 -9.23
CA LEU A 416 -20.31 0.59 -9.80
C LEU A 416 -19.28 1.26 -10.73
N PRO A 417 -19.67 2.19 -11.62
CA PRO A 417 -18.74 2.93 -12.48
C PRO A 417 -17.72 3.78 -11.72
N ASP A 418 -18.04 4.25 -10.52
CA ASP A 418 -17.13 5.00 -9.65
C ASP A 418 -15.95 4.11 -9.22
N TYR A 419 -16.12 2.79 -9.22
CA TYR A 419 -15.08 1.80 -8.90
C TYR A 419 -14.33 1.27 -10.13
N MET A 420 -14.68 1.73 -11.33
CA MET A 420 -14.16 1.21 -12.60
C MET A 420 -13.24 2.22 -13.29
N PRO A 421 -11.92 1.95 -13.38
CA PRO A 421 -10.95 2.85 -14.02
C PRO A 421 -11.34 3.28 -15.44
N GLU A 422 -11.99 2.39 -16.20
CA GLU A 422 -12.49 2.66 -17.53
C GLU A 422 -13.71 3.60 -17.59
N TYR A 423 -14.27 4.03 -16.46
CA TYR A 423 -15.39 4.98 -16.41
C TYR A 423 -15.07 6.27 -15.63
N TRP A 424 -13.89 6.37 -15.02
CA TRP A 424 -13.42 7.56 -14.29
C TRP A 424 -13.26 8.82 -15.15
N HIS A 425 -13.32 8.69 -16.48
CA HIS A 425 -13.22 9.80 -17.43
C HIS A 425 -14.59 10.42 -17.80
N LEU A 426 -15.69 9.94 -17.21
CA LEU A 426 -17.02 10.48 -17.45
C LEU A 426 -17.26 11.71 -16.57
N ASP A 427 -17.19 12.91 -17.15
CA ASP A 427 -17.44 14.20 -16.47
C ASP A 427 -18.90 14.39 -15.96
N THR A 428 -19.80 13.45 -16.26
CA THR A 428 -21.22 13.52 -15.92
C THR A 428 -21.68 12.23 -15.27
N LYS A 429 -22.51 12.34 -14.21
CA LYS A 429 -23.26 11.20 -13.65
C LYS A 429 -23.94 10.44 -14.79
N LEU A 430 -23.69 9.15 -14.87
CA LEU A 430 -24.30 8.25 -15.85
C LEU A 430 -25.83 8.35 -15.75
N SER A 431 -26.52 8.27 -16.89
CA SER A 431 -27.96 8.12 -16.88
C SER A 431 -28.35 6.74 -16.32
N ASP A 432 -29.56 6.62 -15.76
CA ASP A 432 -30.07 5.34 -15.23
C ASP A 432 -29.91 4.19 -16.25
N SER A 433 -30.17 4.47 -17.53
CA SER A 433 -30.03 3.49 -18.61
C SER A 433 -28.59 3.05 -18.88
N GLU A 434 -27.60 3.88 -18.62
CA GLU A 434 -26.19 3.55 -18.82
C GLU A 434 -25.64 2.78 -17.60
N ALA A 435 -26.02 3.20 -16.39
CA ALA A 435 -25.72 2.48 -15.17
C ALA A 435 -26.29 1.05 -15.20
N ASP A 436 -27.52 0.87 -15.68
CA ASP A 436 -28.15 -0.45 -15.85
C ASP A 436 -27.37 -1.35 -16.85
N LYS A 437 -26.82 -0.76 -17.92
CA LYS A 437 -26.01 -1.51 -18.91
C LYS A 437 -24.69 -1.96 -18.31
N ILE A 438 -24.00 -1.08 -17.60
CA ILE A 438 -22.72 -1.39 -16.92
C ILE A 438 -22.95 -2.45 -15.85
N THR A 439 -24.01 -2.31 -15.08
CA THR A 439 -24.43 -3.28 -14.07
C THR A 439 -24.71 -4.65 -14.70
N SER A 440 -25.50 -4.69 -15.77
CA SER A 440 -25.82 -5.94 -16.48
C SER A 440 -24.57 -6.62 -17.05
N ALA A 441 -23.63 -5.83 -17.57
CA ALA A 441 -22.35 -6.30 -18.11
C ALA A 441 -21.43 -6.88 -17.02
N ASN A 442 -21.49 -6.35 -15.80
CA ASN A 442 -20.58 -6.71 -14.70
C ASN A 442 -21.21 -7.55 -13.59
N ARG A 443 -22.47 -7.94 -13.78
CA ARG A 443 -23.28 -8.73 -12.84
C ARG A 443 -22.60 -10.01 -12.36
N SER A 444 -21.89 -10.71 -13.24
CA SER A 444 -21.14 -11.92 -12.87
C SER A 444 -20.01 -11.64 -11.86
N HIS A 445 -19.43 -10.44 -11.85
CA HIS A 445 -18.38 -10.06 -10.92
C HIS A 445 -18.93 -9.81 -9.51
N ILE A 446 -20.11 -9.17 -9.40
CA ILE A 446 -20.78 -8.97 -8.10
C ILE A 446 -21.22 -10.31 -7.51
N VAL A 447 -21.72 -11.22 -8.36
CA VAL A 447 -22.07 -12.57 -7.94
C VAL A 447 -20.85 -13.35 -7.47
N ASP A 448 -19.73 -13.25 -8.18
CA ASP A 448 -18.46 -13.86 -7.74
C ASP A 448 -18.01 -13.29 -6.39
N PHE A 449 -18.05 -11.96 -6.21
CA PHE A 449 -17.76 -11.31 -4.93
C PHE A 449 -18.60 -11.88 -3.79
N TYR A 450 -19.93 -11.94 -3.95
CA TYR A 450 -20.81 -12.48 -2.91
C TYR A 450 -20.49 -13.94 -2.58
N ARG A 451 -20.19 -14.77 -3.58
CA ARG A 451 -19.81 -16.17 -3.35
C ARG A 451 -18.49 -16.30 -2.61
N ARG A 452 -17.48 -15.49 -2.96
CA ARG A 452 -16.21 -15.44 -2.24
C ARG A 452 -16.40 -14.94 -0.80
N PHE A 453 -17.16 -13.87 -0.60
CA PHE A 453 -17.46 -13.31 0.72
C PHE A 453 -18.14 -14.33 1.65
N VAL A 454 -19.19 -14.98 1.15
CA VAL A 454 -19.89 -16.03 1.90
C VAL A 454 -18.96 -17.18 2.26
N LYS A 455 -18.09 -17.58 1.34
CA LYS A 455 -17.09 -18.62 1.61
C LYS A 455 -16.14 -18.19 2.71
N SER A 456 -15.52 -17.01 2.61
CA SER A 456 -14.56 -16.49 3.59
C SER A 456 -15.18 -16.35 4.98
N ILE A 457 -16.40 -15.77 5.10
CA ILE A 457 -17.07 -15.66 6.40
C ILE A 457 -17.40 -17.06 6.98
N ARG A 458 -17.83 -18.02 6.16
CA ARG A 458 -18.08 -19.40 6.63
C ARG A 458 -16.82 -20.07 7.17
N GLU A 459 -15.71 -19.93 6.46
CA GLU A 459 -14.41 -20.48 6.90
C GLU A 459 -13.95 -19.83 8.20
N MET A 460 -14.08 -18.49 8.32
CA MET A 460 -13.81 -17.73 9.54
C MET A 460 -14.70 -18.18 10.71
N MET A 461 -16.02 -18.33 10.50
CA MET A 461 -16.95 -18.81 11.53
C MET A 461 -16.61 -20.23 11.99
N GLN A 462 -16.28 -21.13 11.08
CA GLN A 462 -15.88 -22.51 11.42
C GLN A 462 -14.59 -22.54 12.25
N ALA A 463 -13.60 -21.71 11.91
CA ALA A 463 -12.36 -21.58 12.67
C ALA A 463 -12.63 -21.01 14.08
N GLY A 464 -13.42 -19.94 14.16
CA GLY A 464 -13.83 -19.31 15.42
C GLY A 464 -14.61 -20.26 16.33
N GLU A 465 -15.62 -20.96 15.80
CA GLU A 465 -16.44 -21.92 16.55
C GLU A 465 -15.56 -23.01 17.17
N LYS A 466 -14.63 -23.57 16.39
CA LYS A 466 -13.69 -24.59 16.86
C LYS A 466 -12.76 -24.09 17.95
N ALA A 467 -12.44 -22.80 17.95
CA ALA A 467 -11.62 -22.13 18.96
C ALA A 467 -12.43 -21.59 20.15
N GLY A 468 -13.76 -21.77 20.16
CA GLY A 468 -14.66 -21.34 21.25
C GLY A 468 -15.16 -19.91 21.15
N TYR A 469 -14.94 -19.23 20.02
CA TYR A 469 -15.47 -17.90 19.74
C TYR A 469 -16.97 -18.00 19.43
N ASN A 470 -17.74 -16.97 19.80
CA ASN A 470 -19.21 -17.06 19.86
C ASN A 470 -19.93 -15.86 19.23
N ARG A 471 -19.18 -14.91 18.66
CA ARG A 471 -19.65 -13.74 17.92
C ARG A 471 -18.79 -13.50 16.70
N ILE A 472 -19.33 -12.72 15.77
CA ILE A 472 -18.56 -11.98 14.77
C ILE A 472 -18.68 -10.49 15.10
N SER A 473 -17.56 -9.78 15.17
CA SER A 473 -17.55 -8.31 15.11
C SER A 473 -17.53 -7.86 13.66
N VAL A 474 -18.22 -6.75 13.39
CA VAL A 474 -18.16 -5.97 12.15
C VAL A 474 -17.85 -4.53 12.54
N CYS A 475 -16.60 -4.12 12.39
CA CYS A 475 -16.14 -2.79 12.79
C CYS A 475 -15.92 -1.93 11.54
N GLY A 476 -16.47 -0.72 11.53
CA GLY A 476 -16.25 0.29 10.48
C GLY A 476 -15.03 1.18 10.75
N PRO A 477 -14.69 2.11 9.84
CA PRO A 477 -13.41 2.84 9.85
C PRO A 477 -13.25 3.82 11.01
#